data_AF-A0AAE1WVX4-F1
#
_entry.id   AF-A0AAE1WVX4-F1
#
_cell.length_a   1.000
_cell.length_b   1.000
_cell.length_c   1.000
_cell.angle_alpha   90.00
_cell.angle_beta   90.00
_cell.angle_gamma   90.00
#
_symmetry.space_group_name_H-M   'P 1'
#
loop_
_entity.id
_entity.type
_entity.pdbx_description
1 polymer ?
#
loop_
_entity_poly.entity_id
_entity_poly.type
_entity_poly.pdbx_seq_one_letter_code
_entity_poly.pdbx_strand_id
1 'polypeptide(L)'
;MTVEAYYTKLRRLWDELEVLMPTPQCTCNGCTCRLSKVVSDLALFTQLMQFLMGLGEMFGHVRHQLLVMDPIPSVNRAYSMVQSVERQKEVHMEIIETGDHAAMQVRTGVRKDVGYKGD
;
A
#
# COMPACT_ATOMS: atom_id res chain seq x y z
N MET A 1 8.49 9.02 2.64
CA MET A 1 8.87 8.29 1.41
C MET A 1 7.62 7.59 0.89
N THR A 2 7.35 7.60 -0.41
CA THR A 2 6.20 6.91 -0.99
C THR A 2 6.41 5.39 -0.94
N VAL A 3 5.32 4.62 -0.98
CA VAL A 3 5.40 3.14 -1.04
C VAL A 3 6.15 2.70 -2.28
N GLU A 4 6.00 3.40 -3.41
CA GLU A 4 6.74 3.12 -4.65
C GLU A 4 8.26 3.30 -4.50
N ALA A 5 8.70 4.42 -3.91
CA ALA A 5 10.12 4.68 -3.71
C ALA A 5 10.75 3.66 -2.75
N TYR A 6 10.02 3.30 -1.69
CA TYR A 6 10.43 2.25 -0.75
C TYR A 6 10.55 0.90 -1.46
N TYR A 7 9.52 0.47 -2.19
CA TYR A 7 9.51 -0.82 -2.89
C TYR A 7 10.61 -0.93 -3.94
N THR A 8 10.86 0.14 -4.69
CA THR A 8 11.94 0.20 -5.68
C THR A 8 13.30 0.03 -5.05
N LYS A 9 13.55 0.71 -3.92
CA LYS A 9 14.81 0.58 -3.18
C LYS A 9 14.98 -0.86 -2.65
N LEU A 10 13.92 -1.43 -2.08
CA LEU A 10 13.96 -2.78 -1.54
C LEU A 10 14.22 -3.83 -2.62
N ARG A 11 13.59 -3.69 -3.79
CA ARG A 11 13.80 -4.59 -4.92
C ARG A 11 15.25 -4.59 -5.41
N ARG A 12 15.88 -3.42 -5.50
CA ARG A 12 17.31 -3.31 -5.84
C ARG A 12 18.20 -4.10 -4.86
N LEU A 13 17.90 -4.02 -3.56
CA LEU A 13 18.66 -4.77 -2.55
C LEU A 13 18.48 -6.29 -2.71
N TRP A 14 17.29 -6.75 -3.09
CA TRP A 14 17.08 -8.17 -3.40
C TRP A 14 17.83 -8.61 -4.65
N ASP A 15 17.81 -7.80 -5.70
CA ASP A 15 18.53 -8.07 -6.95
C ASP A 15 20.05 -8.15 -6.67
N GLU A 16 20.60 -7.21 -5.90
CA GLU A 16 22.01 -7.24 -5.47
C GLU A 16 22.33 -8.45 -4.59
N LEU A 17 21.44 -8.81 -3.67
CA LEU A 17 21.62 -9.97 -2.80
C LEU A 17 21.60 -11.28 -3.60
N GLU A 18 20.76 -11.40 -4.61
CA GLU A 18 20.70 -12.58 -5.49
C GLU A 18 21.98 -12.73 -6.32
N VAL A 19 22.60 -11.62 -6.72
CA VAL A 19 23.92 -11.64 -7.39
C VAL A 19 25.02 -12.13 -6.44
N LEU A 20 25.01 -11.68 -5.19
CA LEU A 20 26.02 -12.06 -4.19
C LEU A 20 25.82 -13.48 -3.64
N MET A 21 24.55 -13.89 -3.48
CA MET A 21 24.15 -15.17 -2.90
C MET A 21 23.06 -15.81 -3.78
N PRO A 22 23.45 -16.42 -4.92
CA PRO A 22 22.51 -17.06 -5.81
C PRO A 22 21.82 -18.25 -5.13
N THR A 23 20.55 -18.44 -5.47
CA THR A 23 19.76 -19.54 -4.91
C THR A 23 20.39 -20.89 -5.26
N PRO A 24 20.69 -21.75 -4.26
CA PRO A 24 21.32 -23.04 -4.53
C PRO A 24 20.38 -23.93 -5.35
N GLN A 25 20.92 -24.55 -6.39
CA GLN A 25 20.21 -25.52 -7.23
C GLN A 25 20.69 -26.93 -6.91
N CYS A 26 19.77 -27.91 -6.88
CA CYS A 26 20.14 -29.31 -6.80
C CYS A 26 20.89 -29.70 -8.09
N THR A 27 22.11 -30.19 -7.94
CA THR A 27 22.95 -30.72 -9.03
C THR A 27 22.72 -32.22 -9.27
N CYS A 28 21.72 -32.78 -8.59
CA CYS A 28 21.40 -34.19 -8.60
C CYS A 28 20.66 -34.56 -9.89
N ASN A 29 21.30 -35.33 -10.77
CA ASN A 29 20.70 -35.80 -12.02
C ASN A 29 19.48 -36.69 -11.73
N GLY A 30 18.30 -36.31 -12.21
CA GLY A 30 17.06 -37.07 -12.05
C GLY A 30 16.43 -36.99 -10.65
N CYS A 31 16.81 -36.01 -9.82
CA CYS A 31 16.18 -35.85 -8.51
C CYS A 31 14.69 -35.49 -8.63
N THR A 32 13.84 -36.22 -7.90
CA THR A 32 12.43 -35.81 -7.68
C THR A 32 12.26 -34.91 -6.44
N CYS A 33 13.37 -34.53 -5.81
CA CYS A 33 13.37 -33.66 -4.66
C CYS A 33 12.82 -32.27 -5.03
N ARG A 34 11.81 -31.81 -4.29
CA ARG A 34 11.19 -30.49 -4.48
C ARG A 34 12.02 -29.34 -3.89
N LEU A 35 13.32 -29.54 -3.71
CA LEU A 35 14.17 -28.61 -2.96
C LEU A 35 14.20 -27.23 -3.62
N SER A 36 14.44 -27.14 -4.92
CA SER A 36 14.44 -25.85 -5.64
C SER A 36 13.13 -25.09 -5.44
N LYS A 37 11.98 -25.79 -5.49
CA LYS A 37 10.67 -25.16 -5.25
C LYS A 37 10.55 -24.64 -3.82
N VAL A 38 10.91 -25.45 -2.82
CA VAL A 38 10.83 -25.06 -1.40
C VAL A 38 11.73 -23.86 -1.11
N VAL A 39 12.94 -23.84 -1.67
CA VAL A 39 13.87 -22.72 -1.50
C VAL A 39 13.33 -21.45 -2.16
N SER A 40 12.79 -21.54 -3.38
CA SER A 40 12.17 -20.39 -4.06
C SER A 40 10.93 -19.87 -3.30
N ASP A 41 10.06 -20.76 -2.81
CA ASP A 41 8.87 -20.39 -2.04
C ASP A 41 9.27 -19.67 -0.73
N LEU A 42 10.33 -20.15 -0.05
CA LEU A 42 10.87 -19.51 1.15
C LEU A 42 11.48 -18.13 0.85
N ALA A 43 12.18 -17.99 -0.29
CA ALA A 43 12.74 -16.71 -0.71
C ALA A 43 11.63 -15.67 -0.96
N LEU A 44 10.58 -16.06 -1.69
CA LEU A 44 9.41 -15.20 -1.95
C LEU A 44 8.69 -14.81 -0.65
N PHE A 45 8.53 -15.74 0.28
CA PHE A 45 7.96 -15.46 1.60
C PHE A 45 8.84 -14.48 2.40
N THR A 46 10.15 -14.65 2.35
CA THR A 46 11.10 -13.77 3.05
C THR A 46 11.04 -12.35 2.49
N GLN A 47 10.98 -12.20 1.17
CA GLN A 47 10.81 -10.89 0.52
C GLN A 47 9.47 -10.24 0.92
N LEU A 48 8.39 -11.01 1.00
CA LEU A 48 7.09 -10.50 1.48
C LEU A 48 7.22 -9.96 2.90
N MET A 49 7.79 -10.73 3.82
CA MET A 49 7.93 -10.31 5.21
C MET A 49 8.83 -9.07 5.34
N GLN A 50 9.94 -9.00 4.60
CA GLN A 50 10.80 -7.83 4.58
C GLN A 50 10.08 -6.57 4.08
N PHE A 51 9.25 -6.71 3.04
CA PHE A 51 8.40 -5.62 2.57
C PHE A 51 7.42 -5.18 3.67
N LEU A 52 6.67 -6.11 4.27
CA LEU A 52 5.66 -5.79 5.29
C LEU A 52 6.26 -5.16 6.56
N MET A 53 7.47 -5.56 6.95
CA MET A 53 8.17 -5.02 8.12
C MET A 53 8.63 -3.58 7.94
N GLY A 54 9.02 -3.18 6.72
CA GLY A 54 9.43 -1.79 6.46
C GLY A 54 8.28 -0.84 6.15
N LEU A 55 7.04 -1.32 6.11
CA LEU A 55 5.85 -0.45 6.00
C LEU A 55 5.58 0.24 7.33
N GLY A 56 5.27 1.54 7.26
CA GLY A 56 4.87 2.34 8.42
C GLY A 56 3.55 1.89 9.06
N GLU A 57 3.30 2.33 10.28
CA GLU A 57 2.13 1.94 11.10
C GLU A 57 0.79 2.25 10.43
N MET A 58 0.76 3.28 9.58
CA MET A 58 -0.42 3.70 8.81
C MET A 58 -0.97 2.63 7.86
N PHE A 59 -0.21 1.56 7.57
CA PHE A 59 -0.60 0.43 6.73
C PHE A 59 -0.97 -0.82 7.54
N GLY A 60 -1.13 -0.70 8.87
CA GLY A 60 -1.39 -1.83 9.78
C GLY A 60 -2.58 -2.70 9.37
N HIS A 61 -3.68 -2.08 8.91
CA HIS A 61 -4.86 -2.82 8.45
C HIS A 61 -4.57 -3.70 7.22
N VAL A 62 -3.90 -3.15 6.20
CA VAL A 62 -3.52 -3.89 4.99
C VAL A 62 -2.51 -4.99 5.32
N ARG A 63 -1.55 -4.72 6.21
CA ARG A 63 -0.61 -5.73 6.71
C ARG A 63 -1.36 -6.90 7.37
N HIS A 64 -2.31 -6.61 8.26
CA HIS A 64 -3.09 -7.64 8.91
C HIS A 64 -3.86 -8.47 7.88
N GLN A 65 -4.55 -7.82 6.94
CA GLN A 65 -5.26 -8.50 5.86
C GLN A 65 -4.35 -9.42 5.06
N LEU A 66 -3.17 -8.95 4.65
CA LEU A 66 -2.19 -9.75 3.90
C LEU A 66 -1.69 -10.97 4.66
N LEU A 67 -1.58 -10.89 6.00
CA LEU A 67 -1.12 -11.98 6.85
C LEU A 67 -2.18 -13.07 7.08
N VAL A 68 -3.47 -12.74 6.98
CA VAL A 68 -4.57 -13.70 7.16
C VAL A 68 -5.08 -14.28 5.85
N MET A 69 -4.51 -13.89 4.70
CA MET A 69 -4.86 -14.44 3.39
C MET A 69 -4.32 -15.87 3.21
N ASP A 70 -5.17 -16.77 2.71
CA ASP A 70 -4.80 -18.13 2.32
C ASP A 70 -5.20 -18.39 0.84
N PRO A 71 -4.25 -18.67 -0.08
CA PRO A 71 -2.81 -18.78 0.16
C PRO A 71 -2.11 -17.42 0.35
N ILE A 72 -0.96 -17.44 1.03
CA ILE A 72 -0.15 -16.26 1.30
C ILE A 72 0.17 -15.51 -0.02
N PRO A 73 -0.09 -14.20 -0.09
CA PRO A 73 0.05 -13.44 -1.34
C PRO A 73 1.51 -13.25 -1.75
N SER A 74 1.74 -13.01 -3.05
CA SER A 74 3.06 -12.58 -3.51
C SER A 74 3.37 -11.14 -3.10
N VAL A 75 4.66 -10.80 -3.04
CA VAL A 75 5.15 -9.43 -2.85
C VAL A 75 4.47 -8.44 -3.79
N ASN A 76 4.33 -8.78 -5.07
CA ASN A 76 3.71 -7.88 -6.06
C ASN A 76 2.25 -7.59 -5.72
N ARG A 77 1.49 -8.61 -5.28
CA ARG A 77 0.10 -8.43 -4.85
C ARG A 77 0.02 -7.59 -3.58
N ALA A 78 0.89 -7.84 -2.60
CA ALA A 78 1.00 -7.03 -1.40
C ALA A 78 1.30 -5.57 -1.72
N TYR A 79 2.27 -5.32 -2.61
CA TYR A 79 2.60 -3.99 -3.10
C TYR A 79 1.40 -3.27 -3.72
N SER A 80 0.67 -3.91 -4.64
CA SER A 80 -0.53 -3.32 -5.27
C SER A 80 -1.63 -2.97 -4.27
N MET A 81 -1.84 -3.80 -3.25
CA MET A 81 -2.82 -3.54 -2.19
C MET A 81 -2.41 -2.34 -1.34
N VAL A 82 -1.14 -2.26 -0.95
CA VAL A 82 -0.61 -1.14 -0.16
C VAL A 82 -0.65 0.17 -0.96
N GLN A 83 -0.27 0.13 -2.25
CA GLN A 83 -0.32 1.28 -3.15
C GLN A 83 -1.75 1.80 -3.36
N SER A 84 -2.74 0.89 -3.43
CA SER A 84 -4.15 1.28 -3.52
C SER A 84 -4.60 2.05 -2.29
N VAL A 85 -4.16 1.64 -1.09
CA VAL A 85 -4.48 2.33 0.16
C VAL A 85 -3.74 3.67 0.28
N GLU A 86 -2.50 3.78 -0.18
CA GLU A 86 -1.79 5.05 -0.25
C GLU A 86 -2.57 6.06 -1.12
N ARG A 87 -2.98 5.65 -2.33
CA ARG A 87 -3.75 6.49 -3.26
C ARG A 87 -5.13 6.87 -2.73
N GLN A 88 -5.83 5.95 -2.06
CA GLN A 88 -7.13 6.26 -1.46
C GLN A 88 -7.02 7.33 -0.37
N LYS A 89 -5.92 7.35 0.40
CA LYS A 89 -5.68 8.37 1.41
C LYS A 89 -5.40 9.74 0.79
N GLU A 90 -4.63 9.79 -0.29
CA GLU A 90 -4.37 11.04 -1.03
C GLU A 90 -5.70 11.66 -1.50
N VAL A 91 -6.56 10.88 -2.15
CA VAL A 91 -7.88 11.35 -2.60
C VAL A 91 -8.79 11.76 -1.42
N HIS A 92 -8.76 11.02 -0.32
CA HIS A 92 -9.57 11.37 0.86
C HIS A 92 -9.15 12.71 1.48
N MET A 93 -7.85 13.00 1.51
CA MET A 93 -7.32 14.28 1.98
C MET A 93 -7.77 15.43 1.06
N GLU A 94 -7.69 15.26 -0.26
CA GLU A 94 -8.15 16.26 -1.24
C GLU A 94 -9.64 16.61 -1.10
N ILE A 95 -10.48 15.62 -0.80
CA ILE A 95 -11.93 15.82 -0.58
C ILE A 95 -12.19 16.64 0.69
N ILE A 96 -11.47 16.36 1.78
CA ILE A 96 -11.60 17.10 3.04
C ILE A 96 -11.20 18.57 2.84
N GLU A 97 -10.07 18.82 2.18
CA GLU A 97 -9.62 20.19 1.87
C GLU A 97 -10.66 20.94 1.03
N THR A 98 -11.22 20.30 -0.01
CA THR A 98 -12.24 20.92 -0.86
C THR A 98 -13.56 21.16 -0.11
N GLY A 99 -13.94 20.27 0.81
CA GLY A 99 -15.16 20.38 1.63
C GLY A 99 -15.10 21.55 2.61
N ASP A 100 -13.95 21.76 3.26
CA ASP A 100 -13.74 22.89 4.18
C ASP A 100 -13.76 24.24 3.45
N HIS A 101 -13.21 24.30 2.24
CA HIS A 101 -13.29 25.50 1.40
C HIS A 101 -14.72 25.83 0.92
N ALA A 102 -15.57 24.83 0.73
CA ALA A 102 -16.98 25.02 0.32
C ALA A 102 -17.88 25.48 1.48
N ALA A 103 -17.52 25.20 2.73
CA ALA A 103 -18.32 25.55 3.91
C ALA A 103 -18.32 27.06 4.26
N MET A 104 -17.43 27.86 3.66
CA MET A 104 -17.26 29.28 3.98
C MET A 104 -18.00 30.25 3.03
N GLN A 105 -19.21 29.90 2.59
CA GLN A 105 -20.07 30.83 1.83
C GLN A 105 -21.36 31.16 2.59
N VAL A 106 -21.24 31.96 3.65
CA VAL A 106 -22.39 32.62 4.29
C VAL A 106 -22.88 33.73 3.36
N ARG A 107 -24.00 33.50 2.69
CA ARG A 107 -24.70 34.55 1.93
C ARG A 107 -25.30 35.57 2.90
N THR A 108 -24.62 36.70 3.12
CA THR A 108 -25.23 37.89 3.73
C THR A 108 -26.19 38.55 2.74
N GLY A 109 -27.40 38.01 2.64
CA GLY A 109 -28.51 38.62 1.92
C GLY A 109 -29.25 39.61 2.83
N VAL A 110 -29.12 40.89 2.52
CA VAL A 110 -29.82 42.03 3.15
C VAL A 110 -31.33 41.75 3.28
N ARG A 111 -31.85 41.74 4.52
CA ARG A 111 -33.29 41.82 4.78
C ARG A 111 -33.79 43.19 4.28
N LYS A 112 -34.67 43.20 3.27
CA LYS A 112 -35.48 44.38 2.93
C LYS A 112 -36.73 44.33 3.81
N ASP A 113 -36.82 45.25 4.75
CA ASP A 113 -38.03 45.56 5.50
C ASP A 113 -39.15 45.98 4.53
N VAL A 114 -40.25 45.22 4.52
CA VAL A 114 -41.50 45.58 3.85
C VAL A 114 -42.39 46.29 4.87
N GLY A 115 -42.67 47.57 4.61
CA GLY A 115 -43.42 48.46 5.48
C GLY A 115 -44.89 48.06 5.68
N TYR A 116 -45.36 48.22 6.93
CA TYR A 116 -46.77 48.18 7.29
C TYR A 116 -47.46 49.48 6.87
N LYS A 117 -48.58 49.35 6.17
CA LYS A 117 -49.51 50.44 5.85
C LYS A 117 -50.65 50.35 6.88
N GLY A 118 -50.71 51.30 7.80
CA GLY A 118 -51.80 51.45 8.76
C GLY A 118 -52.98 52.21 8.15
N ASP A 119 -54.17 51.87 8.67
CA ASP A 119 -55.47 52.52 8.45
C ASP A 119 -55.49 54.01 8.83
#